data_AF-A0A926JXG1-F1
#
_entry.id   AF-A0A926JXG1-F1
#
_cell.length_a   1.000
_cell.length_b   1.000
_cell.length_c   1.000
_cell.angle_alpha   90.00
_cell.angle_beta   90.00
_cell.angle_gamma   90.00
#
_symmetry.space_group_name_H-M   'P 1'
#
loop_
_entity.id
_entity.type
_entity.pdbx_description
1 polymer ?
#
loop_
_entity_poly.entity_id
_entity_poly.type
_entity_poly.pdbx_seq_one_letter_code
_entity_poly.pdbx_strand_id
1 'polypeptide(L)'
;MITRPSRPPASPAPCQSAGPPLDVVDWRYCRLREAGFPPVLASTLARTRVDLHALLQLVDAGCPPELAARILSPLDDTGDLEAG
;
A
#
# COMPACT_ATOMS: atom_id res chain seq x y z
N MET A 1 24.78 13.86 -18.88
CA MET A 1 24.12 12.62 -18.42
C MET A 1 22.82 13.05 -17.72
N ILE A 2 21.72 13.11 -18.47
CA ILE A 2 20.43 13.67 -18.00
C ILE A 2 19.55 12.51 -17.54
N THR A 3 19.36 12.39 -16.23
CA THR A 3 18.35 11.51 -15.64
C THR A 3 16.97 11.99 -16.08
N ARG A 4 16.21 11.13 -16.78
CA ARG A 4 14.81 11.41 -17.14
C ARG A 4 14.01 11.58 -15.85
N PRO A 5 13.32 12.71 -15.61
CA PRO A 5 12.34 12.77 -14.54
C PRO A 5 11.19 11.83 -14.91
N SER A 6 10.97 10.81 -14.09
CA SER A 6 9.79 9.96 -14.21
C SER A 6 8.57 10.85 -13.96
N ARG A 7 7.71 10.99 -14.97
CA ARG A 7 6.52 11.83 -14.88
C ARG A 7 5.58 11.20 -13.84
N PRO A 8 5.23 11.90 -12.74
CA PRO A 8 4.26 11.37 -11.81
C PRO A 8 2.91 11.24 -12.55
N PRO A 9 2.15 10.15 -12.34
CA PRO A 9 0.76 10.12 -12.80
C PRO A 9 0.03 11.30 -12.14
N ALA A 10 -0.82 11.97 -12.93
CA ALA A 10 -1.64 13.09 -12.48
C ALA A 10 -2.30 12.71 -11.14
N SER A 11 -1.86 13.35 -10.06
CA SER A 11 -2.33 13.06 -8.72
C SER A 11 -3.85 13.24 -8.71
N PRO A 12 -4.66 12.18 -8.53
CA PRO A 12 -6.03 12.41 -8.13
C PRO A 12 -5.93 13.19 -6.80
N ALA A 13 -6.80 14.19 -6.62
CA ALA A 13 -6.74 15.10 -5.50
C ALA A 13 -6.36 14.35 -4.22
N PRO A 14 -5.39 14.85 -3.42
CA PRO A 14 -4.95 14.16 -2.22
C PRO A 14 -6.20 13.86 -1.40
N CYS A 15 -6.31 12.63 -0.93
CA CYS A 15 -7.45 12.20 -0.13
C CYS A 15 -7.31 12.79 1.28
N GLN A 16 -7.33 14.12 1.37
CA GLN A 16 -7.39 14.91 2.58
C GLN A 16 -8.85 14.87 3.03
N SER A 17 -9.15 13.79 3.73
CA SER A 17 -10.34 13.57 4.51
C SER A 17 -10.50 14.70 5.54
N ALA A 18 -11.14 15.80 5.16
CA ALA A 18 -11.39 16.99 5.99
C ALA A 18 -12.61 16.81 6.93
N GLY A 19 -12.73 15.65 7.58
CA GLY A 19 -13.89 15.32 8.43
C GLY A 19 -13.54 14.54 9.69
N PRO A 20 -14.46 14.45 10.68
CA PRO A 20 -14.28 13.73 11.95
C PRO A 20 -13.79 12.29 11.70
N PRO A 21 -13.04 11.67 12.64
CA PRO A 21 -12.04 10.62 12.38
C PRO A 21 -12.54 9.64 11.30
N LEU A 22 -12.14 9.94 10.06
CA LEU A 22 -12.57 9.15 8.92
C LEU A 22 -12.05 7.74 9.10
N ASP A 23 -12.90 6.78 8.74
CA ASP A 23 -12.61 5.36 8.82
C ASP A 23 -11.20 5.13 8.24
N VAL A 24 -10.26 4.69 9.10
CA VAL A 24 -8.84 4.57 8.73
C VAL A 24 -8.69 3.67 7.49
N VAL A 25 -9.63 2.76 7.29
CA VAL A 25 -9.77 1.90 6.12
C VAL A 25 -10.04 2.70 4.85
N ASP A 26 -10.96 3.67 4.86
CA ASP A 26 -11.26 4.50 3.69
C ASP A 26 -10.07 5.38 3.31
N TRP A 27 -9.40 5.97 4.29
CA TRP A 27 -8.17 6.72 4.06
C TRP A 27 -7.07 5.84 3.43
N ARG A 28 -6.86 4.62 3.97
CA ARG A 28 -5.90 3.65 3.44
C ARG A 28 -6.24 3.23 2.00
N TYR A 29 -7.50 2.94 1.73
CA TYR A 29 -7.99 2.55 0.41
C TYR A 29 -7.68 3.62 -0.63
N CYS A 30 -8.04 4.86 -0.31
CA CYS A 30 -7.75 6.01 -1.15
C CYS A 30 -6.25 6.17 -1.40
N ARG A 31 -5.41 6.08 -0.35
CA ARG A 31 -3.95 6.22 -0.50
C ARG A 31 -3.34 5.14 -1.38
N LEU A 32 -3.82 3.90 -1.28
CA LEU A 32 -3.40 2.81 -2.16
C LEU A 32 -3.81 3.05 -3.62
N ARG A 33 -5.00 3.58 -3.86
CA ARG A 33 -5.44 3.95 -5.22
C ARG A 33 -4.60 5.07 -5.82
N GLU A 34 -4.23 6.07 -5.03
CA GLU A 34 -3.33 7.15 -5.47
C GLU A 34 -1.97 6.59 -5.91
N ALA A 35 -1.49 5.54 -5.26
CA ALA A 35 -0.25 4.86 -5.61
C ALA A 35 -0.37 3.88 -6.80
N GLY A 36 -1.54 3.76 -7.41
CA GLY A 36 -1.77 2.90 -8.58
C GLY A 36 -2.16 1.46 -8.26
N PHE A 37 -2.56 1.16 -7.03
CA PHE A 37 -3.06 -0.18 -6.70
C PHE A 37 -4.44 -0.42 -7.35
N PRO A 38 -4.69 -1.64 -7.86
CA PRO A 38 -6.01 -1.99 -8.37
C PRO A 38 -7.05 -1.97 -7.23
N PRO A 39 -8.31 -1.60 -7.51
CA PRO A 39 -9.32 -1.32 -6.48
C PRO A 39 -9.63 -2.53 -5.58
N VAL A 40 -9.58 -3.75 -6.12
CA VAL A 40 -9.82 -4.98 -5.34
C VAL A 40 -8.66 -5.27 -4.37
N LEU A 41 -7.42 -4.99 -4.80
CA LEU A 41 -6.25 -5.18 -3.94
C LEU A 41 -6.17 -4.08 -2.88
N ALA A 42 -6.44 -2.83 -3.27
CA ALA A 42 -6.46 -1.69 -2.37
C ALA A 42 -7.47 -1.87 -1.24
N SER A 43 -8.68 -2.39 -1.51
CA SER A 43 -9.71 -2.60 -0.49
C SER A 43 -9.34 -3.72 0.49
N THR A 44 -8.69 -4.77 0.00
CA THR A 44 -8.15 -5.85 0.83
C THR A 44 -7.05 -5.30 1.75
N LEU A 45 -6.02 -4.67 1.18
CA LEU A 45 -4.88 -4.14 1.93
C LEU A 45 -5.28 -3.03 2.92
N ALA A 46 -6.31 -2.25 2.61
CA ALA A 46 -6.82 -1.22 3.52
C ALA A 46 -7.35 -1.80 4.85
N ARG A 47 -7.93 -3.01 4.80
CA ARG A 47 -8.46 -3.73 5.97
C ARG A 47 -7.41 -4.59 6.67
N THR A 48 -6.33 -4.96 5.98
CA THR A 48 -5.24 -5.75 6.54
C THR A 48 -4.28 -4.87 7.35
N ARG A 49 -3.65 -5.47 8.38
CA ARG A 49 -2.63 -4.80 9.21
C ARG A 49 -1.25 -4.81 8.56
N VAL A 50 -1.16 -4.32 7.32
CA VAL A 50 0.11 -4.16 6.59
C VAL A 50 0.71 -2.79 6.83
N ASP A 51 2.04 -2.70 6.72
CA ASP A 51 2.74 -1.42 6.75
C ASP A 51 2.54 -0.70 5.40
N LEU A 52 1.66 0.32 5.41
CA LEU A 52 1.32 1.08 4.21
C LEU A 52 2.54 1.84 3.67
N HIS A 53 3.42 2.32 4.55
CA HIS A 53 4.59 3.08 4.15
C HIS A 53 5.57 2.20 3.36
N ALA A 54 5.84 0.99 3.86
CA ALA A 54 6.67 0.01 3.16
C ALA A 54 6.06 -0.40 1.80
N LEU A 55 4.73 -0.54 1.72
CA LEU A 55 4.01 -0.84 0.48
C LEU A 55 4.23 0.25 -0.57
N LEU A 56 4.10 1.51 -0.16
CA LEU A 56 4.31 2.67 -1.02
C LEU A 56 5.77 2.79 -1.48
N GLN A 57 6.73 2.54 -0.58
CA GLN A 57 8.17 2.56 -0.89
C GLN A 57 8.54 1.51 -1.96
N LEU A 58 7.96 0.31 -1.88
CA LEU A 58 8.19 -0.73 -2.89
C LEU A 58 7.67 -0.30 -4.26
N VAL A 59 6.47 0.29 -4.32
CA VAL A 59 5.88 0.74 -5.59
C VAL A 59 6.62 1.95 -6.16
N ASP A 60 7.07 2.88 -5.31
CA ASP A 60 7.91 4.01 -5.71
C ASP A 60 9.26 3.53 -6.29
N ALA A 61 9.82 2.45 -5.74
CA ALA A 61 11.00 1.78 -6.28
C ALA A 61 10.74 1.01 -7.60
N GLY A 62 9.50 0.95 -8.09
CA GLY A 62 9.12 0.27 -9.33
C GLY A 62 8.67 -1.18 -9.16
N CYS A 63 8.47 -1.65 -7.93
CA CYS A 63 7.90 -2.97 -7.67
C CYS A 63 6.39 -2.99 -8.03
N PRO A 64 5.89 -4.00 -8.75
CA PRO A 64 4.46 -4.09 -9.03
C PRO A 64 3.66 -4.29 -7.74
N PRO A 65 2.47 -3.69 -7.63
CA PRO A 65 1.68 -3.66 -6.39
C PRO A 65 1.29 -5.04 -5.88
N GLU A 66 1.04 -6.00 -6.78
CA GLU A 66 0.74 -7.39 -6.43
C GLU A 66 1.93 -8.12 -5.81
N LEU A 67 3.16 -7.77 -6.21
CA LEU A 67 4.38 -8.34 -5.64
C LEU A 67 4.70 -7.67 -4.31
N ALA A 68 4.57 -6.35 -4.22
CA ALA A 68 4.75 -5.61 -2.97
C ALA A 68 3.82 -6.09 -1.86
N ALA A 69 2.55 -6.37 -2.20
CA ALA A 69 1.58 -6.97 -1.28
C ALA A 69 1.98 -8.36 -0.78
N ARG A 70 2.64 -9.18 -1.61
CA ARG A 70 3.14 -10.50 -1.20
C ARG A 70 4.38 -10.40 -0.33
N ILE A 71 5.29 -9.49 -0.64
CA ILE A 71 6.51 -9.25 0.14
C ILE A 71 6.15 -8.81 1.57
N LEU A 72 5.15 -7.96 1.72
CA LEU A 72 4.69 -7.42 3.00
C LEU A 72 3.50 -8.18 3.58
N SER A 73 3.07 -9.27 2.94
CA SER A 73 2.07 -10.14 3.52
C SER A 73 2.66 -10.67 4.82
N PRO A 74 1.97 -10.54 5.98
CA PRO A 74 2.43 -11.21 7.17
C PRO A 74 2.58 -12.69 6.82
N LEU A 75 3.80 -13.21 6.95
CA LEU A 75 4.00 -14.65 7.02
C LEU A 75 3.19 -15.04 8.25
N ASP A 76 2.10 -15.76 8.04
CA ASP A 76 1.39 -16.37 9.15
C ASP A 76 2.44 -17.17 9.91
N ASP A 77 2.72 -16.75 11.14
CA ASP A 77 3.71 -17.36 12.02
C ASP A 77 3.19 -18.75 12.39
N THR A 78 3.35 -19.72 11.47
CA THR A 78 3.02 -21.13 11.68
C THR A 78 4.31 -21.92 11.93
N GLY A 79 5.36 -21.28 12.41
CA GLY A 79 6.73 -21.79 12.28
C GLY A 79 7.48 -22.21 13.53
N ASP A 80 7.08 -21.82 14.74
CA ASP A 80 7.86 -22.16 15.96
C ASP A 80 6.96 -22.34 17.19
N LEU A 81 6.20 -23.44 17.21
CA LEU A 81 5.62 -23.98 18.44
C LEU A 81 5.96 -25.49 18.55
N GLU A 82 7.24 -25.81 18.33
CA GLU A 82 7.83 -27.14 18.60
C GLU A 82 9.10 -26.96 19.45
N ALA A 83 8.95 -27.04 20.80
CA ALA A 83 9.84 -27.78 21.71
C ALA A 83 9.50 -27.47 23.19
N GLY A 84 8.74 -28.37 23.81
CA GLY A 84 8.54 -28.48 25.26
C GLY A 84 8.20 -29.89 25.65
#